data_AF-A0A524BDK4-F1
#
_entry.id   AF-A0A524BDK4-F1
#
_cell.length_a   1.000
_cell.length_b   1.000
_cell.length_c   1.000
_cell.angle_alpha   90.00
_cell.angle_beta   90.00
_cell.angle_gamma   90.00
#
_symmetry.space_group_name_H-M   'P 1'
#
loop_
_entity.id
_entity.type
_entity.pdbx_description
1 polymer ?
#
loop_
_entity_poly.entity_id
_entity_poly.type
_entity_poly.pdbx_seq_one_letter_code
_entity_poly.pdbx_strand_id
1 'polypeptide(L)'
;MATAAVGLSLVDAAIPSPLPGVKPGLANIVTLVVLIRYGWGTAVWVSVLRVLAGSLLLGYFLAPGFFLSLTGTTLSLLTLGLARHLPARWFGPVTLSILAAFAHIGGQLLLARLWLIPHDGVFLLTPVFAGAALVFGTLNGLIAAKLLADTPAAESPPDA
;
A
#
# COMPACT_ATOMS: atom_id res chain seq x y z
N MET A 1 -11.04 -5.28 -20.64
CA MET A 1 -10.22 -4.10 -20.27
C MET A 1 -9.70 -4.17 -18.82
N ALA A 2 -10.53 -4.45 -17.80
CA ALA A 2 -10.07 -4.56 -16.40
C ALA A 2 -9.15 -5.77 -16.11
N THR A 3 -9.31 -6.88 -16.84
CA THR A 3 -8.50 -8.10 -16.68
C THR A 3 -7.06 -7.94 -17.16
N ALA A 4 -6.79 -7.11 -18.17
CA ALA A 4 -5.45 -6.85 -18.68
C ALA A 4 -4.60 -6.01 -17.71
N ALA A 5 -5.22 -5.03 -17.03
CA ALA A 5 -4.55 -4.23 -16.00
C ALA A 5 -4.20 -5.05 -14.74
N VAL A 6 -5.07 -6.00 -14.37
CA VAL A 6 -4.83 -6.95 -13.28
C VAL A 6 -3.74 -7.95 -13.65
N GLY A 7 -3.74 -8.45 -14.89
CA GLY A 7 -2.69 -9.34 -15.40
C GLY A 7 -1.31 -8.68 -15.42
N LEU A 8 -1.22 -7.43 -15.90
CA LEU A 8 0.03 -6.67 -15.90
C LEU A 8 0.52 -6.37 -14.48
N SER A 9 -0.39 -6.05 -13.54
CA SER A 9 -0.05 -5.82 -12.13
C SER A 9 0.42 -7.10 -11.42
N LEU A 10 -0.09 -8.28 -11.81
CA LEU A 10 0.39 -9.56 -11.29
C LEU A 10 1.75 -9.97 -11.86
N VAL A 11 2.02 -9.65 -13.13
CA VAL A 11 3.30 -9.93 -13.79
C VAL A 11 4.41 -9.02 -13.24
N ASP A 12 4.10 -7.75 -12.94
CA ASP A 12 5.07 -6.82 -12.35
C ASP A 12 5.34 -7.13 -10.85
N ALA A 13 4.36 -7.71 -10.15
CA ALA A 13 4.54 -8.23 -8.79
C ALA A 13 5.40 -9.51 -8.72
N ALA A 14 5.69 -10.14 -9.86
CA ALA A 14 6.59 -11.30 -9.96
C ALA A 14 8.06 -10.92 -10.19
N ILE A 15 8.39 -9.62 -10.25
CA ILE A 15 9.79 -9.18 -10.30
C ILE A 15 10.48 -9.59 -8.97
N PRO A 16 11.56 -10.40 -9.03
CA PRO A 16 12.23 -10.91 -7.85
C PRO A 16 12.77 -9.76 -7.00
N SER A 17 12.44 -9.76 -5.71
CA SER A 17 12.91 -8.74 -4.78
C SER A 17 14.46 -8.75 -4.69
N PRO A 18 15.14 -7.62 -4.83
CA PRO A 18 16.61 -7.56 -4.87
C PRO A 18 17.30 -7.87 -3.53
N LEU A 19 16.57 -8.05 -2.42
CA LEU A 19 17.14 -8.35 -1.11
C LEU A 19 16.33 -9.42 -0.36
N PRO A 20 16.95 -10.54 0.07
CA PRO A 20 16.29 -11.56 0.86
C PRO A 20 15.99 -11.03 2.27
N GLY A 21 14.72 -11.02 2.68
CA GLY A 21 14.29 -10.73 4.06
C GLY A 21 13.68 -9.35 4.31
N VAL A 22 13.82 -8.39 3.38
CA VAL A 22 13.10 -7.11 3.44
C VAL A 22 12.27 -6.98 2.16
N LYS A 23 11.00 -7.39 2.21
CA LYS A 23 10.08 -7.10 1.11
C LYS A 23 9.92 -5.58 1.09
N PRO A 24 10.38 -4.87 0.04
CA PRO A 24 10.03 -3.47 -0.11
C PRO A 24 8.51 -3.35 -0.04
N GLY A 25 7.97 -2.21 0.36
CA GLY A 25 6.51 -2.01 0.43
C GLY A 25 5.86 -1.94 -0.96
N LEU A 26 6.23 -2.84 -1.88
CA LEU A 26 5.72 -3.02 -3.24
C LEU A 26 4.19 -3.02 -3.25
N ALA A 27 3.58 -3.65 -2.25
CA ALA A 27 2.13 -3.62 -2.03
C ALA A 27 1.57 -2.18 -1.98
N ASN A 28 2.21 -1.29 -1.21
CA ASN A 28 1.79 0.10 -1.09
C ASN A 28 2.10 0.91 -2.35
N ILE A 29 3.21 0.62 -3.05
CA ILE A 29 3.53 1.21 -4.35
C ILE A 29 2.42 0.91 -5.37
N VAL A 30 2.05 -0.36 -5.52
CA VAL A 30 0.98 -0.79 -6.44
C VAL A 30 -0.34 -0.11 -6.09
N THR A 31 -0.68 -0.04 -4.80
CA THR A 31 -1.94 0.60 -4.36
C THR A 31 -1.95 2.09 -4.71
N LEU A 32 -0.83 2.78 -4.46
CA LEU A 32 -0.69 4.21 -4.73
C LEU A 32 -0.71 4.51 -6.23
N VAL A 33 0.03 3.74 -7.03
CA VAL A 33 0.06 3.88 -8.50
C VAL A 33 -1.32 3.60 -9.08
N VAL A 34 -1.99 2.53 -8.63
CA VAL A 34 -3.34 2.20 -9.08
C VAL A 34 -4.34 3.28 -8.68
N LEU A 35 -4.23 3.82 -7.47
CA LEU A 35 -5.08 4.93 -7.02
C LEU A 35 -4.92 6.16 -7.90
N ILE A 36 -3.69 6.51 -8.27
CA ILE A 36 -3.38 7.70 -9.08
C ILE A 36 -3.80 7.49 -10.55
N ARG A 37 -3.58 6.30 -11.13
CA ARG A 37 -3.87 6.03 -12.55
C ARG A 37 -5.29 5.57 -12.84
N TYR A 38 -5.83 4.68 -12.01
CA TYR A 38 -7.11 3.99 -12.25
C TYR A 38 -8.19 4.36 -11.24
N GLY A 39 -7.89 5.25 -10.29
CA GLY A 39 -8.86 5.78 -9.34
C GLY A 39 -9.13 4.91 -8.11
N TRP A 40 -10.06 5.38 -7.28
CA TRP A 40 -10.34 4.82 -5.95
C TRP A 40 -10.87 3.39 -5.98
N GLY A 41 -11.89 3.12 -6.81
CA GLY A 41 -12.53 1.81 -6.86
C GLY A 41 -11.56 0.69 -7.22
N THR A 42 -10.69 0.94 -8.20
CA THR A 42 -9.65 0.00 -8.62
C THR A 42 -8.62 -0.24 -7.51
N ALA A 43 -8.20 0.81 -6.80
CA ALA A 43 -7.25 0.68 -5.69
C ALA A 43 -7.81 -0.13 -4.52
N VAL A 44 -9.10 0.04 -4.20
CA VAL A 44 -9.80 -0.76 -3.19
C VAL A 44 -9.82 -2.22 -3.62
N TRP A 45 -10.20 -2.52 -4.86
CA TRP A 45 -10.30 -3.88 -5.36
C TRP A 45 -8.95 -4.62 -5.34
N VAL A 46 -7.90 -3.99 -5.86
CA VAL A 46 -6.53 -4.54 -5.86
C VAL A 46 -6.05 -4.81 -4.42
N SER A 47 -6.36 -3.92 -3.48
CA SER A 47 -5.97 -4.08 -2.09
C SER A 47 -6.70 -5.23 -1.40
N VAL A 48 -8.00 -5.41 -1.66
CA VAL A 48 -8.79 -6.54 -1.11
C VAL A 48 -8.27 -7.86 -1.66
N LEU A 49 -8.09 -7.96 -2.99
CA LEU A 49 -7.53 -9.14 -3.63
C LEU A 49 -6.15 -9.47 -3.06
N ARG A 50 -5.30 -8.47 -2.83
CA ARG A 50 -3.98 -8.66 -2.21
C ARG A 50 -4.07 -9.27 -0.81
N VAL A 51 -4.95 -8.77 0.05
CA VAL A 51 -5.09 -9.29 1.42
C VAL A 51 -5.60 -10.73 1.40
N LEU A 52 -6.62 -11.00 0.59
CA LEU A 52 -7.19 -12.35 0.43
C LEU A 52 -6.15 -13.32 -0.13
N ALA A 53 -5.54 -13.00 -1.28
CA ALA A 53 -4.53 -13.83 -1.91
C ALA A 53 -3.31 -14.05 -0.99
N GLY A 54 -2.80 -12.99 -0.36
CA GLY A 54 -1.67 -13.08 0.55
C GLY A 54 -1.94 -14.01 1.73
N SER A 55 -3.13 -13.94 2.32
CA SER A 55 -3.50 -14.80 3.44
C SER A 55 -3.77 -16.25 3.06
N LEU A 56 -4.33 -16.50 1.87
CA LEU A 56 -4.56 -17.84 1.37
C LEU A 56 -3.25 -18.54 0.99
N LEU A 57 -2.36 -17.82 0.29
CA LEU A 57 -1.05 -18.33 -0.12
C LEU A 57 -0.14 -18.66 1.05
N LEU A 58 -0.20 -17.86 2.11
CA LEU A 58 0.61 -18.05 3.31
C LEU A 58 -0.09 -18.92 4.36
N GLY A 59 -1.28 -19.46 4.03
CA GLY A 59 -2.00 -20.43 4.88
C GLY A 59 -2.58 -19.86 6.17
N TYR A 60 -2.62 -18.53 6.34
CA TYR A 60 -3.17 -17.87 7.53
C TYR A 60 -4.53 -17.22 7.28
N PHE A 61 -5.26 -17.67 6.25
CA PHE A 61 -6.62 -17.22 5.97
C PHE A 61 -7.49 -17.37 7.25
N LEU A 62 -8.12 -16.26 7.68
CA LEU A 62 -8.86 -16.13 8.94
C LEU A 62 -8.07 -16.27 10.26
N ALA A 63 -6.74 -16.38 10.20
CA ALA A 63 -5.89 -16.32 11.38
C ALA A 63 -5.59 -14.85 11.77
N PRO A 64 -4.97 -14.58 12.93
CA PRO A 64 -4.71 -13.21 13.37
C PRO A 64 -3.93 -12.34 12.37
N GLY A 65 -3.01 -12.95 11.61
CA GLY A 65 -2.27 -12.27 10.55
C GLY A 65 -3.15 -11.71 9.42
N PHE A 66 -4.27 -12.38 9.10
CA PHE A 66 -5.22 -11.89 8.11
C PHE A 66 -5.87 -10.58 8.55
N PHE A 67 -6.38 -10.54 9.80
CA PHE A 67 -7.02 -9.34 10.32
C PHE A 67 -6.04 -8.18 10.50
N LEU A 68 -4.79 -8.46 10.93
CA LEU A 68 -3.73 -7.45 10.96
C LEU A 68 -3.50 -6.84 9.57
N SER A 69 -3.35 -7.68 8.54
CA SER A 69 -3.16 -7.24 7.15
C SER A 69 -4.37 -6.47 6.61
N LEU A 70 -5.58 -6.92 6.94
CA LEU A 70 -6.84 -6.28 6.53
C LEU A 70 -6.98 -4.89 7.16
N THR A 71 -6.78 -4.76 8.47
CA THR A 71 -6.90 -3.49 9.19
C THR A 71 -5.85 -2.50 8.74
N GLY A 72 -4.58 -2.92 8.63
CA GLY A 72 -3.53 -2.06 8.08
C GLY A 72 -3.83 -1.60 6.65
N THR A 73 -4.26 -2.52 5.78
CA THR A 73 -4.62 -2.18 4.40
C THR A 73 -5.80 -1.21 4.33
N THR A 74 -6.82 -1.42 5.16
CA THR A 74 -8.03 -0.59 5.18
C THR A 74 -7.71 0.83 5.66
N LEU A 75 -6.97 0.96 6.76
CA LEU A 75 -6.59 2.28 7.26
C LEU A 75 -5.66 3.02 6.30
N SER A 76 -4.75 2.29 5.65
CA SER A 76 -3.89 2.83 4.60
C SER A 76 -4.70 3.38 3.41
N LEU A 77 -5.66 2.60 2.92
CA LEU A 77 -6.57 3.04 1.86
C LEU A 77 -7.38 4.26 2.28
N LEU A 78 -8.05 4.23 3.44
CA LEU A 78 -8.84 5.36 3.93
C LEU A 78 -8.01 6.65 4.02
N THR A 79 -6.77 6.53 4.50
CA THR A 79 -5.84 7.67 4.58
C THR A 79 -5.51 8.21 3.20
N LEU A 80 -5.23 7.34 2.23
CA LEU A 80 -5.01 7.75 0.83
C LEU A 80 -6.28 8.36 0.20
N GLY A 81 -7.46 7.84 0.54
CA GLY A 81 -8.76 8.32 0.09
C GLY A 81 -9.12 9.70 0.63
N LEU A 82 -8.66 10.02 1.83
CA LEU A 82 -8.77 11.36 2.39
C LEU A 82 -7.69 12.28 1.83
N ALA A 83 -6.44 11.80 1.76
CA ALA A 83 -5.30 12.61 1.34
C ALA A 83 -5.33 13.00 -0.14
N ARG A 84 -6.02 12.25 -1.01
CA ARG A 84 -6.25 12.65 -2.42
C ARG A 84 -7.08 13.93 -2.58
N HIS A 85 -7.83 14.34 -1.56
CA HIS A 85 -8.60 15.59 -1.58
C HIS A 85 -7.78 16.79 -1.11
N LEU A 86 -6.54 16.56 -0.64
CA LEU A 86 -5.63 17.62 -0.21
C LEU A 86 -4.91 18.24 -1.42
N PRO A 87 -4.42 19.49 -1.30
CA PRO A 87 -3.78 20.18 -2.42
C PRO A 87 -2.53 19.44 -2.91
N ALA A 88 -2.56 19.02 -4.17
CA ALA A 88 -1.48 18.26 -4.84
C ALA A 88 -0.12 18.98 -4.85
N ARG A 89 -0.09 20.29 -4.61
CA ARG A 89 1.14 21.10 -4.50
C ARG A 89 2.00 20.70 -3.30
N TRP A 90 1.38 20.20 -2.24
CA TRP A 90 2.04 19.76 -1.00
C TRP A 90 1.93 18.24 -0.81
N PHE A 91 0.87 17.63 -1.36
CA PHE A 91 0.56 16.20 -1.22
C PHE A 91 0.88 15.40 -2.49
N GLY A 92 2.17 15.32 -2.81
CA GLY A 92 2.67 14.49 -3.92
C GLY A 92 2.72 12.98 -3.61
N PRO A 93 3.19 12.15 -4.55
CA PRO A 93 3.26 10.70 -4.38
C PRO A 93 4.07 10.26 -3.16
N VAL A 94 5.13 11.01 -2.80
CA VAL A 94 5.98 10.71 -1.65
C VAL A 94 5.23 10.87 -0.33
N THR A 95 4.54 11.99 -0.13
CA THR A 95 3.80 12.26 1.10
C THR A 95 2.58 11.34 1.23
N LEU A 96 1.89 11.03 0.13
CA LEU A 96 0.83 10.03 0.10
C LEU A 96 1.33 8.64 0.53
N SER A 97 2.49 8.22 0.02
CA SER A 97 3.11 6.94 0.39
C SER A 97 3.51 6.89 1.87
N ILE A 98 4.08 7.97 2.40
CA ILE A 98 4.43 8.08 3.83
C ILE A 98 3.16 7.96 4.69
N LEU A 99 2.12 8.74 4.40
CA LEU A 99 0.84 8.67 5.12
C LEU A 99 0.24 7.25 5.07
N ALA A 100 0.25 6.62 3.90
CA ALA A 100 -0.21 5.26 3.70
C ALA A 100 0.58 4.24 4.54
N ALA A 101 1.90 4.38 4.64
CA ALA A 101 2.76 3.51 5.42
C ALA A 101 2.51 3.66 6.92
N PHE A 102 2.37 4.90 7.41
CA PHE A 102 2.03 5.17 8.81
C PHE A 102 0.67 4.61 9.19
N ALA A 103 -0.36 4.84 8.36
CA ALA A 103 -1.69 4.32 8.62
C ALA A 103 -1.73 2.79 8.58
N HIS A 104 -0.94 2.16 7.69
CA HIS A 104 -0.83 0.71 7.63
C HIS A 104 -0.22 0.11 8.90
N ILE A 105 0.97 0.58 9.28
CA ILE A 105 1.69 0.05 10.44
C ILE A 105 0.97 0.43 11.74
N GLY A 106 0.47 1.67 11.84
CA GLY A 106 -0.34 2.12 12.97
C GLY A 106 -1.63 1.31 13.14
N GLY A 107 -2.29 0.96 12.03
CA GLY A 107 -3.46 0.09 12.04
C GLY A 107 -3.16 -1.33 12.52
N GLN A 108 -2.06 -1.91 12.07
CA GLN A 108 -1.58 -3.22 12.53
C GLN A 108 -1.26 -3.21 14.02
N LEU A 109 -0.53 -2.20 14.50
CA LEU A 109 -0.17 -2.06 15.91
C LEU A 109 -1.41 -1.85 16.79
N LEU A 110 -2.36 -1.02 16.35
CA LEU A 110 -3.61 -0.78 17.07
C LEU A 110 -4.42 -2.07 17.22
N LEU A 111 -4.60 -2.83 16.14
CA LEU A 111 -5.32 -4.09 16.21
C LEU A 111 -4.58 -5.14 17.04
N ALA A 112 -3.25 -5.24 16.88
CA ALA A 112 -2.43 -6.14 17.66
C ALA A 112 -2.55 -5.86 19.17
N ARG A 113 -2.58 -4.58 19.56
CA ARG A 113 -2.77 -4.17 20.95
C ARG A 113 -4.16 -4.52 21.46
N LEU A 114 -5.21 -4.22 20.69
CA LEU A 114 -6.59 -4.43 21.10
C LEU A 114 -6.98 -5.90 21.19
N TRP A 115 -6.36 -6.77 20.38
CA TRP A 115 -6.79 -8.16 20.24
C TRP A 115 -5.80 -9.21 20.76
N LEU A 116 -4.50 -9.04 20.56
CA LEU A 116 -3.51 -10.11 20.83
C LEU A 116 -2.78 -9.89 22.15
N ILE A 117 -2.24 -8.70 22.37
CA ILE A 117 -1.35 -8.44 23.51
C ILE A 117 -1.66 -7.05 24.09
N PRO A 118 -2.49 -6.96 25.15
CA PRO A 118 -2.71 -5.73 25.91
C PRO A 118 -1.52 -5.48 26.85
N HIS A 119 -0.35 -5.19 26.28
CA HIS A 119 0.83 -4.69 27.01
C HIS A 119 1.35 -3.42 26.35
N ASP A 120 1.81 -2.47 27.17
CA ASP A 120 2.34 -1.19 26.71
C ASP A 120 3.70 -1.30 26.00
N GLY A 121 4.28 -2.50 25.93
CA GLY A 121 5.50 -2.80 25.16
C GLY A 121 5.40 -2.46 23.67
N VAL A 122 4.18 -2.42 23.11
CA VAL A 122 3.93 -2.00 21.72
C VAL A 122 4.29 -0.52 21.50
N PHE A 123 4.18 0.33 22.52
CA PHE A 123 4.55 1.74 22.43
C PHE A 123 6.06 1.98 22.43
N LEU A 124 6.82 1.12 23.11
CA LEU A 124 8.28 1.15 23.06
C LEU A 124 8.82 0.86 21.65
N LEU A 125 8.11 0.04 20.87
CA LEU A 125 8.45 -0.27 19.48
C LEU A 125 7.88 0.74 18.48
N THR A 126 6.92 1.58 18.88
CA THR A 126 6.31 2.59 18.01
C THR A 126 7.32 3.54 17.35
N PRO A 127 8.35 4.11 18.03
CA PRO A 127 9.35 4.94 17.36
C PRO A 127 10.15 4.17 16.31
N VAL A 128 10.43 2.89 16.54
CA VAL A 128 11.12 2.02 15.58
C VAL A 128 10.25 1.78 14.35
N PHE A 129 8.96 1.45 14.56
CA PHE A 129 7.99 1.26 13.49
C PHE A 129 7.70 2.55 12.71
N ALA A 130 7.68 3.71 13.38
CA ALA A 130 7.55 5.02 12.75
C ALA A 130 8.77 5.35 11.89
N GLY A 131 9.99 5.05 12.37
CA GLY A 131 11.20 5.16 11.57
C GLY A 131 11.16 4.28 10.31
N ALA A 132 10.74 3.03 10.47
CA ALA A 132 10.53 2.13 9.33
C ALA A 132 9.45 2.66 8.36
N ALA A 133 8.32 3.14 8.86
CA ALA A 133 7.25 3.74 8.06
C ALA A 133 7.75 4.93 7.24
N LEU A 134 8.59 5.79 7.83
CA LEU A 134 9.21 6.92 7.13
C LEU A 134 10.15 6.46 6.02
N VAL A 135 11.08 5.55 6.33
CA VAL A 135 12.07 5.08 5.35
C VAL A 135 11.37 4.37 4.20
N PHE A 136 10.55 3.34 4.50
CA PHE A 136 9.86 2.60 3.46
C PHE A 136 8.81 3.45 2.75
N GLY A 137 8.07 4.31 3.46
CA GLY A 137 7.12 5.23 2.87
C GLY A 137 7.77 6.18 1.87
N THR A 138 8.92 6.76 2.22
CA THR A 138 9.68 7.66 1.35
C THR A 138 10.20 6.92 0.11
N LEU A 139 10.83 5.77 0.29
CA LEU A 139 11.35 4.95 -0.81
C LEU A 139 10.24 4.52 -1.77
N ASN A 140 9.14 3.99 -1.25
CA ASN A 140 7.97 3.60 -2.04
C ASN A 140 7.39 4.79 -2.82
N GLY A 141 7.37 5.97 -2.18
CA GLY A 141 6.87 7.19 -2.77
C GLY A 141 7.74 7.71 -3.92
N LEU A 142 9.06 7.65 -3.78
CA LEU A 142 10.03 7.96 -4.83
C LEU A 142 9.89 7.02 -6.02
N ILE A 143 9.78 5.72 -5.76
CA ILE A 143 9.58 4.71 -6.81
C ILE A 143 8.25 4.97 -7.53
N ALA A 144 7.16 5.20 -6.80
CA ALA A 144 5.86 5.52 -7.39
C ALA A 144 5.93 6.81 -8.23
N ALA A 145 6.60 7.86 -7.75
CA ALA A 145 6.78 9.10 -8.49
C ALA A 145 7.54 8.86 -9.81
N LYS A 146 8.62 8.06 -9.78
CA LYS A 146 9.39 7.71 -10.97
C LYS A 146 8.57 6.88 -11.96
N LEU A 147 7.84 5.86 -11.50
CA LEU A 147 6.92 5.06 -12.32
C LEU A 147 5.78 5.88 -12.93
N LEU A 148 5.33 6.93 -12.23
CA LEU A 148 4.33 7.85 -12.74
C LEU A 148 4.90 8.77 -13.82
N ALA A 149 6.15 9.21 -13.68
CA ALA A 149 6.85 10.04 -14.66
C ALA A 149 7.25 9.26 -15.93
N ASP A 150 7.77 8.04 -15.78
CA ASP A 150 8.28 7.22 -16.89
C ASP A 150 7.17 6.63 -17.77
N THR A 151 5.91 6.66 -17.33
CA THR A 151 4.76 6.17 -18.11
C THR A 151 3.68 7.25 -18.15
N PRO A 152 3.74 8.21 -19.08
CA PRO A 152 2.65 9.14 -19.32
C PRO A 152 1.37 8.34 -19.59
N ALA A 153 0.22 8.82 -19.09
CA ALA A 153 -1.06 8.18 -19.39
C ALA A 153 -1.20 8.07 -20.91
N ALA A 154 -1.39 6.84 -21.41
CA ALA A 154 -1.53 6.57 -22.83
C ALA A 154 -2.50 7.58 -23.46
N GLU A 155 -2.01 8.23 -24.51
CA GLU A 155 -2.69 9.16 -25.39
C GLU A 155 -4.19 8.86 -25.51
N SER A 156 -5.02 9.86 -25.21
CA SER A 156 -6.41 9.88 -25.63
C SER A 156 -6.48 9.56 -27.13
N PRO A 157 -7.39 8.69 -27.60
CA PRO A 157 -7.58 8.49 -29.03
C PRO A 157 -7.90 9.84 -29.69
N PRO A 158 -7.32 10.17 -30.85
CA PRO A 158 -7.71 11.37 -31.59
C PRO A 158 -9.19 11.24 -31.96
N ASP A 159 -9.93 12.34 -31.73
CA ASP A 159 -11.33 12.50 -32.09
C ASP A 159 -11.57 12.02 -33.54
N ALA A 160 -12.57 11.16 -33.72
CA ALA A 160 -13.11 10.76 -35.03
C ALA A 160 -14.55 11.25 -35.16
#